data_AF-A0A527HFW6-F1
#
_entry.id   AF-A0A527HFW6-F1
#
_cell.length_a   1.000
_cell.length_b   1.000
_cell.length_c   1.000
_cell.angle_alpha   90.00
_cell.angle_beta   90.00
_cell.angle_gamma   90.00
#
_symmetry.space_group_name_H-M   'P 1'
#
loop_
_entity.id
_entity.type
_entity.pdbx_description
1 polymer ?
#
loop_
_entity_poly.entity_id
_entity_poly.type
_entity_poly.pdbx_seq_one_letter_code
_entity_poly.pdbx_strand_id
1 'polypeptide(L)'
;LPSRADLGRWINHAISNKIAIEGASDHLVSEALYLTDPEGNGIEIYADRRAQDWKWNGDKIAMATERLNIPSVVAEVPAGDAGWQGTPENSIVGHVHLRVGRP
;
A
#
# COMPACT_ATOMS: atom_id res chain seq x y z
N LEU A 1 6.36 1.35 -0.34
CA LEU A 1 6.58 2.46 -1.30
C LEU A 1 7.15 3.66 -0.56
N PRO A 2 7.97 4.50 -1.19
CA PRO A 2 8.69 5.58 -0.51
C PRO A 2 7.79 6.65 0.12
N SER A 3 6.62 6.91 -0.48
CA SER A 3 5.68 7.90 0.02
C SER A 3 4.22 7.48 -0.13
N ARG A 4 3.34 8.15 0.64
CA ARG A 4 1.89 8.02 0.51
C ARG A 4 1.38 8.42 -0.89
N ALA A 5 2.02 9.40 -1.53
CA ALA A 5 1.72 9.79 -2.90
C ALA A 5 2.03 8.68 -3.91
N ASP A 6 3.10 7.90 -3.69
CA ASP A 6 3.41 6.74 -4.54
C ASP A 6 2.34 5.65 -4.44
N LEU A 7 1.81 5.43 -3.22
CA LEU A 7 0.66 4.55 -3.04
C LEU A 7 -0.56 5.08 -3.79
N GLY A 8 -0.82 6.39 -3.74
CA GLY A 8 -1.87 7.05 -4.53
C GLY A 8 -1.69 6.86 -6.04
N ARG A 9 -0.46 6.99 -6.57
CA ARG A 9 -0.16 6.72 -7.98
C ARG A 9 -0.45 5.27 -8.34
N TRP A 10 -0.03 4.33 -7.49
CA TRP A 10 -0.29 2.91 -7.69
C TRP A 10 -1.78 2.58 -7.67
N ILE A 11 -2.55 3.16 -6.73
CA ILE A 11 -4.02 3.00 -6.67
C ILE A 11 -4.67 3.48 -7.96
N ASN A 12 -4.32 4.67 -8.46
CA ASN A 12 -4.87 5.18 -9.72
C ASN A 12 -4.55 4.23 -10.89
N HIS A 13 -3.32 3.72 -10.94
CA HIS A 13 -2.91 2.73 -11.94
C HIS A 13 -3.72 1.43 -11.84
N ALA A 14 -3.93 0.92 -10.64
CA ALA A 14 -4.73 -0.28 -10.40
C ALA A 14 -6.18 -0.08 -10.85
N ILE A 15 -6.79 1.08 -10.56
CA ILE A 15 -8.14 1.44 -11.01
C ILE A 15 -8.21 1.48 -12.54
N SER A 16 -7.28 2.20 -13.20
CA SER A 16 -7.27 2.33 -14.66
C SER A 16 -7.11 1.00 -15.39
N ASN A 17 -6.34 0.08 -14.82
CA ASN A 17 -6.09 -1.24 -15.39
C ASN A 17 -7.03 -2.34 -14.87
N LYS A 18 -7.98 -1.98 -14.00
CA LYS A 18 -8.92 -2.92 -13.37
C LYS A 18 -8.21 -4.09 -12.67
N ILE A 19 -7.09 -3.81 -12.02
CA ILE A 19 -6.36 -4.79 -11.21
C ILE A 19 -7.26 -5.20 -10.04
N ALA A 20 -7.45 -6.50 -9.85
CA ALA A 20 -8.25 -7.02 -8.76
C ALA A 20 -7.53 -6.79 -7.42
N ILE A 21 -8.25 -6.21 -6.47
CA ILE A 21 -7.79 -5.98 -5.09
C ILE A 21 -8.64 -6.85 -4.17
N GLU A 22 -7.98 -7.59 -3.29
CA GLU A 22 -8.64 -8.47 -2.33
C GLU A 22 -8.97 -7.73 -1.02
N GLY A 23 -8.16 -6.72 -0.67
CA GLY A 23 -8.36 -5.94 0.53
C GLY A 23 -7.59 -4.63 0.51
N ALA A 24 -7.98 -3.72 1.40
CA ALA A 24 -7.28 -2.48 1.66
C ALA A 24 -7.48 -2.08 3.13
N SER A 25 -6.39 -1.71 3.80
CA SER A 25 -6.42 -1.44 5.24
C SER A 25 -5.52 -0.28 5.65
N ASP A 26 -5.95 0.43 6.70
CA ASP A 26 -5.14 1.40 7.44
C ASP A 26 -4.76 0.78 8.78
N HIS A 27 -3.45 0.67 9.02
CA HIS A 27 -2.88 0.04 10.21
C HIS A 27 -2.45 1.04 11.27
N LEU A 28 -2.77 2.34 11.11
CA LEU A 28 -2.31 3.48 11.92
C LEU A 28 -0.81 3.79 11.81
N VAL A 29 -0.01 2.85 11.31
CA VAL A 29 1.43 3.00 11.03
C VAL A 29 1.74 2.97 9.53
N SER A 30 0.89 2.32 8.75
CA SER A 30 0.99 2.15 7.31
C SER A 30 -0.39 2.02 6.68
N GLU A 31 -0.47 2.31 5.38
CA GLU A 31 -1.66 2.12 4.56
C GLU A 31 -1.33 1.12 3.46
N ALA A 32 -2.16 0.10 3.27
CA ALA A 32 -1.84 -1.05 2.42
C ALA A 32 -3.01 -1.49 1.51
N LEU A 33 -2.66 -2.01 0.34
CA LEU A 33 -3.55 -2.77 -0.55
C LEU A 33 -3.01 -4.18 -0.75
N TYR A 34 -3.93 -5.13 -0.84
CA TYR A 34 -3.65 -6.56 -0.94
C TYR A 34 -4.21 -7.10 -2.25
N LEU A 35 -3.41 -7.88 -2.97
CA LEU A 35 -3.78 -8.52 -4.22
C LEU A 35 -3.09 -9.87 -4.34
N THR A 36 -3.62 -10.71 -5.21
CA THR A 36 -3.00 -12.00 -5.56
C THR A 36 -2.47 -11.94 -6.98
N ASP A 37 -1.23 -12.38 -7.18
CA ASP A 37 -0.63 -12.50 -8.51
C ASP A 37 -1.20 -13.71 -9.29
N PRO A 38 -0.95 -13.83 -10.60
CA PRO A 38 -1.45 -14.94 -11.40
C PRO A 38 -1.03 -16.33 -10.91
N GLU A 39 0.09 -16.42 -10.20
CA GLU A 39 0.64 -17.64 -9.59
C GLU A 39 0.01 -17.98 -8.22
N GLY A 40 -0.82 -17.10 -7.65
CA GLY A 40 -1.49 -17.31 -6.37
C GLY A 40 -0.70 -16.82 -5.15
N ASN A 41 0.33 -15.99 -5.34
CA ASN A 41 1.07 -15.35 -4.26
C ASN A 41 0.36 -14.08 -3.82
N GLY A 42 0.21 -13.92 -2.50
CA GLY A 42 -0.27 -12.68 -1.92
C GLY A 42 0.79 -11.59 -2.01
N ILE A 43 0.41 -10.44 -2.54
CA ILE A 43 1.22 -9.22 -2.62
C ILE A 43 0.56 -8.19 -1.71
N GLU A 44 1.39 -7.52 -0.90
CA GLU A 44 1.02 -6.34 -0.13
C GLU A 44 1.79 -5.13 -0.69
N ILE A 45 1.06 -4.09 -1.06
CA ILE A 45 1.63 -2.82 -1.52
C ILE A 45 1.22 -1.76 -0.50
N TYR A 46 2.21 -1.26 0.23
CA TYR A 46 1.97 -0.33 1.33
C TYR A 46 2.87 0.89 1.27
N ALA A 47 2.47 1.95 1.99
CA ALA A 47 3.34 3.06 2.34
C ALA A 47 3.26 3.28 3.85
N ASP A 48 4.42 3.47 4.48
CA ASP A 48 4.50 3.81 5.89
C ASP A 48 4.09 5.28 6.10
N ARG A 49 3.43 5.53 7.23
CA ARG A 49 3.37 6.88 7.80
C ARG A 49 4.75 7.22 8.35
N ARG A 50 5.07 8.51 8.43
CA ARG A 50 6.32 8.93 9.09
C ARG A 50 6.28 8.44 10.53
N ALA A 51 7.39 7.90 11.03
CA ALA A 51 7.45 7.32 12.38
C ALA A 51 7.04 8.31 13.49
N GLN A 52 7.24 9.61 13.27
CA GLN A 52 6.81 10.68 14.16
C GLN A 52 5.27 10.84 14.26
N ASP A 53 4.52 10.34 13.27
CA ASP A 53 3.06 10.40 13.21
C ASP A 53 2.42 9.15 13.84
N TRP A 54 3.22 8.16 14.25
CA TRP A 54 2.73 6.95 14.88
C TRP A 54 2.17 7.26 16.26
N LYS A 55 1.00 6.69 16.55
CA LYS A 55 0.37 6.82 17.86
C LYS A 55 0.94 5.77 18.81
N TRP A 56 1.28 6.20 20.01
CA TRP A 56 1.79 5.34 21.07
C TRP A 56 0.74 5.20 22.18
N ASN A 57 0.62 4.00 22.72
CA ASN A 57 -0.15 3.68 23.92
C ASN A 57 0.82 3.17 24.98
N GLY A 58 1.38 4.09 25.76
CA GLY A 58 2.49 3.81 26.66
C GLY A 58 3.76 3.45 25.89
N ASP A 59 4.28 2.25 26.11
CA ASP A 59 5.47 1.69 25.48
C ASP A 59 5.18 0.95 24.16
N LYS A 60 3.91 0.86 23.75
CA LYS A 60 3.48 0.11 22.56
C LYS A 60 3.01 1.04 21.46
N ILE A 61 3.29 0.67 20.23
CA ILE A 61 2.72 1.32 19.05
C ILE A 61 1.26 0.87 18.91
N ALA A 62 0.36 1.83 18.66
CA ALA A 62 -1.03 1.55 18.37
C ALA A 62 -1.16 0.96 16.96
N MET A 63 -1.82 -0.19 16.86
CA MET A 63 -2.08 -0.91 15.61
C MET A 63 -3.58 -1.09 15.44
N ALA A 64 -4.06 -1.03 14.20
CA ALA A 64 -5.44 -1.37 13.88
C ALA A 64 -5.53 -2.10 12.52
N THR A 65 -6.75 -2.45 12.13
CA THR A 65 -7.07 -2.89 10.77
C THR A 65 -8.35 -2.17 10.38
N GLU A 66 -8.20 -0.89 10.07
CA GLU A 66 -9.30 -0.02 9.70
C GLU A 66 -9.52 -0.03 8.19
N ARG A 67 -10.72 0.40 7.77
CA ARG A 67 -10.99 0.58 6.34
C ARG A 67 -10.13 1.71 5.78
N LEU A 68 -9.36 1.42 4.73
CA LEU A 68 -8.55 2.44 4.07
C LEU A 68 -9.42 3.51 3.39
N ASN A 69 -9.09 4.78 3.61
CA ASN A 69 -9.71 5.90 2.92
C ASN A 69 -9.02 6.14 1.56
N ILE A 70 -9.42 5.37 0.56
CA ILE A 70 -8.85 5.44 -0.80
C ILE A 70 -8.86 6.86 -1.41
N PRO A 71 -9.98 7.62 -1.39
CA PRO A 71 -9.99 8.98 -1.89
C PRO A 71 -8.93 9.89 -1.24
N SER A 72 -8.69 9.73 0.06
CA SER A 72 -7.67 10.52 0.78
C SER A 72 -6.24 10.17 0.36
N VAL A 73 -5.95 8.90 0.04
CA VAL A 73 -4.62 8.49 -0.45
C VAL A 73 -4.40 9.00 -1.87
N VAL A 74 -5.41 8.86 -2.73
CA VAL A 74 -5.35 9.35 -4.12
C VAL A 74 -5.19 10.87 -4.19
N ALA A 75 -5.76 11.61 -3.24
CA ALA A 75 -5.62 13.06 -3.15
C ALA A 75 -4.18 13.55 -2.87
N GLU A 76 -3.27 12.67 -2.43
CA GLU A 76 -1.84 13.01 -2.28
C GLU A 76 -1.10 13.11 -3.62
N VAL A 77 -1.69 12.59 -4.70
CA VAL A 77 -1.09 12.66 -6.03
C VAL A 77 -1.23 14.09 -6.57
N PRO A 78 -0.12 14.79 -6.88
CA PRO A 78 -0.18 16.16 -7.40
C PRO A 78 -0.98 16.28 -8.70
N ALA A 79 -1.65 17.41 -8.90
CA ALA A 79 -2.31 17.69 -10.17
C ALA A 79 -1.29 17.79 -11.32
N GLY A 80 -1.56 17.13 -12.45
CA GLY A 80 -0.64 17.08 -13.59
C GLY A 80 0.55 16.14 -13.41
N ASP A 81 0.56 15.33 -12.34
CA ASP A 81 1.55 14.28 -12.13
C ASP A 81 1.51 13.25 -13.27
N ALA A 82 2.67 12.71 -13.63
CA ALA A 82 2.81 11.73 -14.72
C ALA A 82 2.17 10.37 -14.38
N GLY A 83 1.71 10.17 -13.14
CA GLY A 83 1.08 8.95 -12.68
C GLY A 83 2.10 7.86 -12.37
N TRP A 84 1.65 6.61 -12.36
CA TRP A 84 2.51 5.46 -12.12
C TRP A 84 3.38 5.14 -13.33
N GLN A 85 4.69 5.25 -13.18
CA GLN A 85 5.68 4.98 -14.24
C GLN A 85 6.52 3.72 -13.96
N GLY A 86 6.01 2.84 -13.09
CA GLY A 86 6.76 1.72 -12.53
C GLY A 86 7.09 1.96 -11.06
N THR A 87 7.79 0.98 -10.48
CA THR A 87 8.16 1.02 -9.06
C THR A 87 9.10 2.20 -8.79
N PRO A 88 8.74 3.13 -7.88
CA PRO A 88 9.58 4.28 -7.55
C PRO A 88 10.96 3.87 -7.04
N GLU A 89 11.97 4.68 -7.33
CA GLU A 89 13.29 4.56 -6.71
C GLU A 89 13.18 4.55 -5.19
N ASN A 90 14.00 3.73 -4.52
CA ASN A 90 13.97 3.49 -3.07
C ASN A 90 12.74 2.73 -2.55
N SER A 91 11.93 2.14 -3.43
CA SER A 91 10.97 1.11 -2.99
C SER A 91 11.74 -0.08 -2.41
N ILE A 92 11.26 -0.60 -1.30
CA ILE A 92 11.83 -1.76 -0.61
C ILE A 92 10.85 -2.92 -0.66
N VAL A 93 11.37 -4.15 -0.69
CA VAL A 93 10.60 -5.36 -0.41
C VAL A 93 10.74 -5.64 1.08
N GLY A 94 9.65 -5.49 1.83
CA GLY A 94 9.65 -5.69 3.28
C GLY A 94 9.76 -7.17 3.67
N HIS A 95 8.91 -8.02 3.07
CA HIS A 95 8.91 -9.46 3.27
C HIS A 95 8.41 -10.18 2.02
N VAL A 96 8.63 -11.50 1.96
CA VAL A 96 8.15 -12.34 0.85
C VAL A 96 7.46 -13.57 1.43
N HIS A 97 6.17 -13.73 1.14
CA HIS A 97 5.43 -14.96 1.44
C HIS A 97 5.42 -15.85 0.20
N LEU A 98 6.22 -16.91 0.23
CA LEU A 98 6.32 -17.86 -0.88
C LEU A 98 5.30 -18.99 -0.70
N ARG A 99 4.49 -19.24 -1.72
CA ARG A 99 3.65 -20.45 -1.79
C ARG A 99 4.32 -21.48 -2.71
N VAL A 100 4.46 -22.71 -2.24
CA VAL A 100 5.02 -23.83 -3.03
C VAL A 100 3.96 -24.93 -3.19
N GLY A 101 3.61 -25.29 -4.42
CA GLY A 101 2.58 -26.30 -4.74
C GLY A 101 1.42 -25.74 -5.57
N ARG A 102 0.42 -26.58 -5.93
CA ARG A 102 -0.77 -26.14 -6.69
C ARG A 102 -1.87 -25.59 -5.74
N PRO A 103 -2.63 -24.55 -6.16
CA PRO A 103 -3.72 -23.98 -5.37
C PRO A 103 -4.90 -24.93 -5.15
#